data_AF-A0A1G3UDF8-F1
#
_entry.id   AF-A0A1G3UDF8-F1
#
_cell.length_a   1.000
_cell.length_b   1.000
_cell.length_c   1.000
_cell.angle_alpha   90.00
_cell.angle_beta   90.00
_cell.angle_gamma   90.00
#
_symmetry.space_group_name_H-M   'P 1'
#
loop_
_entity.id
_entity.type
_entity.pdbx_description
1 polymer ?
#
loop_
_entity_poly.entity_id
_entity_poly.type
_entity_poly.pdbx_seq_one_letter_code
_entity_poly.pdbx_strand_id
1 'polypeptide(L)'
;MQCNLELFRNLIKNCYPDSAEKVIKILNSLDERLQYACYYHDAYKQSKKEDWYIGSRANIVAFMQNLHSMHDTLGHLIYYIMDFKLNEREINLYNVLNKIDKNQHETLKNLLTTLREHSDFKYLNDYVNYSKHRHIVVPIFNFGIPNKQEFGFHFDAFCKDNTDYPRKKVDDFLSDEFNREFELVKQIENELIAILEKRLSSIQKNKSTIGY
;
A
#
# COMPACT_ATOMS: atom_id res chain seq x y z
N MET A 1 2.48 -5.28 11.63
CA MET A 1 3.78 -4.59 11.63
C MET A 1 4.48 -4.53 12.98
N GLN A 2 3.81 -4.28 14.10
CA GLN A 2 4.48 -3.99 15.39
C GLN A 2 5.56 -5.01 15.84
N CYS A 3 5.47 -6.29 15.47
CA CYS A 3 6.41 -7.31 15.94
C CYS A 3 7.79 -7.31 15.23
N ASN A 4 7.91 -6.75 14.01
CA ASN A 4 9.16 -6.82 13.22
C ASN A 4 9.80 -5.45 12.90
N LEU A 5 9.18 -4.34 13.30
CA LEU A 5 9.66 -3.00 12.92
C LEU A 5 11.06 -2.69 13.45
N GLU A 6 11.36 -3.10 14.69
CA GLU A 6 12.67 -2.87 15.29
C GLU A 6 13.77 -3.73 14.66
N LEU A 7 13.46 -4.99 14.36
CA LEU A 7 14.34 -5.86 13.59
C LEU A 7 14.65 -5.24 12.22
N PHE A 8 13.62 -4.76 11.52
CA PHE A 8 13.75 -4.17 10.19
C PHE A 8 14.63 -2.90 10.22
N ARG A 9 14.42 -2.01 11.20
CA ARG A 9 15.28 -0.83 11.42
C ARG A 9 16.73 -1.21 11.66
N ASN A 10 16.98 -2.23 12.49
CA ASN A 10 18.33 -2.68 12.79
C ASN A 10 19.00 -3.28 11.55
N LEU A 11 18.29 -4.08 10.76
CA LEU A 11 18.81 -4.60 9.49
C LEU A 11 19.15 -3.48 8.51
N ILE A 12 18.29 -2.47 8.38
CA ILE A 12 18.53 -1.29 7.53
C ILE A 12 19.79 -0.54 7.97
N LYS A 13 19.96 -0.25 9.28
CA LYS A 13 21.16 0.44 9.81
C LYS A 13 22.45 -0.29 9.47
N ASN A 14 22.43 -1.61 9.54
CA ASN A 14 23.62 -2.43 9.30
C ASN A 14 23.92 -2.63 7.80
N CYS A 15 22.89 -2.65 6.95
CA CYS A 15 23.07 -2.82 5.50
C CYS A 15 23.36 -1.50 4.76
N TYR A 16 22.80 -0.37 5.24
CA TYR A 16 22.89 0.93 4.57
C TYR A 16 23.16 2.07 5.56
N PRO A 17 24.33 2.11 6.22
CA PRO A 17 24.60 3.12 7.25
C PRO A 17 24.41 4.56 6.75
N ASP A 18 24.81 4.84 5.51
CA ASP A 18 24.78 6.20 4.94
C ASP A 18 23.37 6.68 4.56
N SER A 19 22.44 5.76 4.29
CA SER A 19 21.05 6.09 3.93
C SER A 19 20.02 5.62 4.96
N ALA A 20 20.47 5.03 6.08
CA ALA A 20 19.61 4.37 7.06
C ALA A 20 18.51 5.29 7.58
N GLU A 21 18.83 6.53 7.90
CA GLU A 21 17.87 7.50 8.42
C GLU A 21 16.73 7.76 7.41
N LYS A 22 17.07 7.94 6.13
CA LYS A 22 16.10 8.16 5.05
C LYS A 22 15.19 6.95 4.89
N VAL A 23 15.76 5.74 4.86
CA VAL A 23 14.99 4.49 4.68
C VAL A 23 14.10 4.21 5.88
N ILE A 24 14.60 4.43 7.10
CA ILE A 24 13.81 4.28 8.33
C ILE A 24 12.65 5.28 8.38
N LYS A 25 12.85 6.51 7.92
CA LYS A 25 11.77 7.50 7.81
C LYS A 25 10.66 7.01 6.87
N ILE A 26 11.02 6.41 5.74
CA ILE A 26 10.04 5.84 4.80
C ILE A 26 9.33 4.64 5.42
N LEU A 27 10.05 3.75 6.09
CA LEU A 27 9.49 2.60 6.79
C LEU A 27 8.50 3.02 7.89
N ASN A 28 8.84 4.04 8.68
CA ASN A 28 7.93 4.60 9.69
C ASN A 28 6.69 5.24 9.04
N SER A 29 6.84 5.94 7.92
CA SER A 29 5.69 6.48 7.19
C SER A 29 4.77 5.37 6.66
N LEU A 30 5.32 4.23 6.24
CA LEU A 30 4.52 3.06 5.85
C LEU A 30 3.77 2.47 7.06
N ASP A 31 4.44 2.36 8.22
CA ASP A 31 3.82 1.90 9.47
C ASP A 31 2.66 2.80 9.90
N GLU A 32 2.88 4.12 9.92
CA GLU A 32 1.85 5.10 10.26
C GLU A 32 0.63 4.99 9.33
N ARG A 33 0.86 4.80 8.02
CA ARG A 33 -0.22 4.61 7.05
C ARG A 33 -1.01 3.34 7.32
N LEU A 34 -0.33 2.23 7.61
CA LEU A 34 -0.96 0.97 7.97
C LEU A 34 -1.74 1.07 9.28
N GLN A 35 -1.21 1.74 10.30
CA GLN A 35 -1.91 1.99 11.56
C GLN A 35 -3.18 2.82 11.33
N TYR A 36 -3.07 3.86 10.51
CA TYR A 36 -4.23 4.67 10.12
C TYR A 36 -5.24 3.84 9.34
N ALA A 37 -4.81 3.02 8.37
CA ALA A 37 -5.70 2.13 7.63
C ALA A 37 -6.42 1.14 8.56
N CYS A 38 -5.74 0.56 9.55
CA CYS A 38 -6.36 -0.27 10.59
C CYS A 38 -7.39 0.52 11.40
N TYR A 39 -7.05 1.73 11.85
CA TYR A 39 -7.97 2.60 12.58
C TYR A 39 -9.25 2.86 11.78
N TYR A 40 -9.12 3.20 10.50
CA TYR A 40 -10.27 3.44 9.63
C TYR A 40 -11.09 2.16 9.44
N HIS A 41 -10.44 1.02 9.19
CA HIS A 41 -11.13 -0.26 9.04
C HIS A 41 -11.91 -0.67 10.30
N ASP A 42 -11.31 -0.49 11.47
CA ASP A 42 -11.94 -0.83 12.75
C ASP A 42 -13.06 0.14 13.10
N ALA A 43 -12.83 1.45 12.95
CA ALA A 43 -13.86 2.47 13.11
C ALA A 43 -15.03 2.23 12.14
N TYR A 44 -14.73 1.81 10.92
CA TYR A 44 -15.72 1.44 9.93
C TYR A 44 -16.56 0.24 10.36
N LYS A 45 -15.93 -0.87 10.77
CA LYS A 45 -16.61 -2.08 11.25
C LYS A 45 -17.47 -1.84 12.48
N GLN A 46 -17.03 -0.96 13.38
CA GLN A 46 -17.74 -0.65 14.62
C GLN A 46 -18.93 0.30 14.42
N SER A 47 -18.98 1.05 13.30
CA SER A 47 -19.98 2.11 13.04
C SER A 47 -21.41 1.62 12.70
N LYS A 48 -21.82 0.43 13.13
CA LYS A 48 -23.22 -0.02 12.93
C LYS A 48 -24.20 0.87 13.70
N LYS A 49 -25.02 1.58 12.91
CA LYS A 49 -26.29 2.28 13.21
C LYS A 49 -26.16 3.78 13.52
N GLU A 50 -26.71 4.55 12.58
CA GLU A 50 -27.37 5.87 12.76
C GLU A 50 -26.51 7.16 12.73
N ASP A 51 -25.32 7.25 13.32
CA ASP A 51 -24.69 8.59 13.51
C ASP A 51 -23.55 9.00 12.54
N TRP A 52 -23.11 8.14 11.62
CA TRP A 52 -21.90 8.45 10.82
C TRP A 52 -22.11 9.40 9.63
N TYR A 53 -23.36 9.66 9.23
CA TYR A 53 -23.77 10.20 7.93
C TYR A 53 -23.08 11.49 7.46
N ILE A 54 -22.71 12.37 8.39
CA ILE A 54 -22.19 13.71 8.07
C ILE A 54 -20.65 13.71 8.00
N GLY A 55 -19.97 12.77 8.67
CA GLY A 55 -18.52 12.61 8.63
C GLY A 55 -18.00 11.60 7.61
N SER A 56 -18.86 10.76 7.03
CA SER A 56 -18.40 9.54 6.33
C SER A 56 -17.64 9.81 5.04
N ARG A 57 -18.03 10.82 4.27
CA ARG A 57 -17.50 11.05 2.92
C ARG A 57 -16.02 11.44 2.92
N ALA A 58 -15.66 12.43 3.75
CA ALA A 58 -14.27 12.85 3.90
C ALA A 58 -13.41 11.69 4.43
N ASN A 59 -13.95 10.90 5.34
CA ASN A 59 -13.28 9.73 5.91
C ASN A 59 -13.10 8.59 4.91
N ILE A 60 -14.09 8.32 4.06
CA ILE A 60 -13.96 7.36 2.94
C ILE A 60 -12.88 7.82 1.98
N VAL A 61 -12.88 9.09 1.58
CA VAL A 61 -11.87 9.65 0.67
C VAL A 61 -10.48 9.60 1.30
N ALA A 62 -10.34 9.96 2.58
CA ALA A 62 -9.08 9.87 3.31
C ALA A 62 -8.57 8.43 3.39
N PHE A 63 -9.47 7.46 3.63
CA PHE A 63 -9.11 6.05 3.68
C PHE A 63 -8.63 5.55 2.31
N MET A 64 -9.34 5.87 1.22
CA MET A 64 -8.89 5.54 -0.14
C MET A 64 -7.54 6.15 -0.49
N GLN A 65 -7.34 7.43 -0.15
CA GLN A 65 -6.05 8.10 -0.37
C GLN A 65 -4.94 7.44 0.43
N ASN A 66 -5.23 6.99 1.65
CA ASN A 66 -4.26 6.25 2.46
C ASN A 66 -3.86 4.93 1.77
N LEU A 67 -4.83 4.06 1.43
CA LEU A 67 -4.57 2.79 0.72
C LEU A 67 -3.76 3.00 -0.57
N HIS A 68 -4.14 4.00 -1.36
CA HIS A 68 -3.40 4.38 -2.57
C HIS A 68 -1.95 4.79 -2.26
N SER A 69 -1.75 5.67 -1.28
CA SER A 69 -0.43 6.17 -0.90
C SER A 69 0.50 5.12 -0.25
N MET A 70 -0.06 4.03 0.29
CA MET A 70 0.73 2.91 0.80
C MET A 70 1.58 2.28 -0.31
N HIS A 71 1.04 2.19 -1.52
CA HIS A 71 1.77 1.64 -2.68
C HIS A 71 2.96 2.53 -3.08
N ASP A 72 2.77 3.84 -3.09
CA ASP A 72 3.84 4.80 -3.38
C ASP A 72 4.96 4.70 -2.32
N THR A 73 4.58 4.69 -1.05
CA THR A 73 5.52 4.58 0.08
C THR A 73 6.28 3.26 0.04
N LEU A 74 5.59 2.15 -0.27
CA LEU A 74 6.20 0.84 -0.43
C LEU A 74 7.17 0.79 -1.62
N GLY A 75 6.82 1.42 -2.75
CA GLY A 75 7.71 1.58 -3.90
C GLY A 75 9.02 2.27 -3.52
N HIS A 76 8.94 3.35 -2.76
CA HIS A 76 10.13 4.02 -2.21
C HIS A 76 10.95 3.12 -1.28
N LEU A 77 10.29 2.39 -0.36
CA LEU A 77 10.97 1.50 0.57
C LEU A 77 11.79 0.43 -0.18
N ILE A 78 11.16 -0.23 -1.16
CA ILE A 78 11.80 -1.27 -1.98
C ILE A 78 12.91 -0.66 -2.82
N TYR A 79 12.71 0.51 -3.42
CA TYR A 79 13.73 1.21 -4.19
C TYR A 79 15.04 1.36 -3.40
N TYR A 80 14.97 1.83 -2.15
CA TYR A 80 16.15 2.00 -1.32
C TYR A 80 16.72 0.67 -0.83
N ILE A 81 15.88 -0.29 -0.43
CA ILE A 81 16.34 -1.60 0.03
C ILE A 81 17.03 -2.37 -1.10
N MET A 82 16.57 -2.24 -2.34
CA MET A 82 17.15 -2.93 -3.48
C MET A 82 18.32 -2.18 -4.11
N ASP A 83 18.59 -0.94 -3.68
CA ASP A 83 19.62 -0.06 -4.21
C ASP A 83 19.50 0.13 -5.73
N PHE A 84 18.27 0.38 -6.19
CA PHE A 84 18.02 0.60 -7.61
C PHE A 84 18.51 1.96 -8.08
N LYS A 85 18.99 2.02 -9.32
CA LYS A 85 19.38 3.27 -9.99
C LYS A 85 18.20 3.77 -10.83
N LEU A 86 17.35 4.60 -10.24
CA LEU A 86 16.26 5.33 -10.90
C LEU A 86 16.36 6.81 -10.58
N ASN A 87 15.84 7.67 -11.46
CA ASN A 87 15.70 9.07 -11.11
C ASN A 87 14.62 9.22 -10.04
N GLU A 88 14.74 10.22 -9.15
CA GLU A 88 13.78 10.40 -8.05
C GLU A 88 12.32 10.55 -8.53
N ARG A 89 12.13 11.20 -9.69
CA ARG A 89 10.81 11.36 -10.34
C ARG A 89 10.23 10.05 -10.90
N GLU A 90 11.05 9.02 -11.05
CA GLU A 90 10.67 7.72 -11.59
C GLU A 90 10.43 6.70 -10.47
N ILE A 91 10.61 7.06 -9.21
CA ILE A 91 10.38 6.13 -8.09
C ILE A 91 8.88 5.99 -7.88
N ASN A 92 8.36 4.87 -8.37
CA ASN A 92 7.01 4.40 -8.10
C ASN A 92 7.01 2.86 -8.15
N LEU A 93 5.96 2.25 -7.60
CA LEU A 93 5.87 0.80 -7.49
C LEU A 93 5.98 0.07 -8.84
N TYR A 94 5.46 0.67 -9.93
CA TYR A 94 5.53 0.09 -11.27
C TYR A 94 6.97 0.00 -11.79
N ASN A 95 7.72 1.10 -11.70
CA ASN A 95 9.11 1.14 -12.17
C ASN A 95 10.01 0.24 -11.32
N VAL A 96 9.76 0.20 -10.01
CA VAL A 96 10.45 -0.70 -9.08
C VAL A 96 10.17 -2.17 -9.42
N LEU A 97 8.90 -2.54 -9.64
CA LEU A 97 8.52 -3.90 -10.04
C LEU A 97 9.24 -4.35 -11.32
N ASN A 98 9.34 -3.46 -12.31
CA ASN A 98 10.02 -3.74 -13.58
C ASN A 98 11.53 -3.92 -13.43
N LYS A 99 12.15 -3.35 -12.38
CA LYS A 99 13.59 -3.48 -12.10
C LYS A 99 13.95 -4.73 -11.31
N ILE A 100 13.00 -5.36 -10.63
CA ILE A 100 13.27 -6.59 -9.87
C ILE A 100 13.59 -7.74 -10.84
N ASP A 101 14.79 -8.30 -10.69
CA ASP A 101 15.20 -9.51 -11.39
C ASP A 101 14.40 -10.72 -10.84
N LYS A 102 13.62 -11.35 -11.71
CA LYS A 102 12.81 -12.52 -11.34
C LYS A 102 13.68 -13.68 -10.89
N ASN A 103 14.88 -13.86 -11.44
CA ASN A 103 15.75 -15.00 -11.12
C ASN A 103 16.33 -14.90 -9.71
N GLN A 104 16.44 -13.68 -9.16
CA GLN A 104 17.01 -13.44 -7.84
C GLN A 104 15.95 -13.24 -6.75
N HIS A 105 14.80 -12.65 -7.12
CA HIS A 105 13.77 -12.20 -6.18
C HIS A 105 12.37 -12.57 -6.66
N GLU A 106 12.16 -13.82 -7.06
CA GLU A 106 10.88 -14.31 -7.60
C GLU A 106 9.71 -14.07 -6.64
N THR A 107 9.87 -14.42 -5.35
CA THR A 107 8.83 -14.24 -4.34
C THR A 107 8.39 -12.79 -4.22
N LEU A 108 9.34 -11.87 -4.06
CA LEU A 108 9.07 -10.43 -3.99
C LEU A 108 8.36 -9.95 -5.25
N LYS A 109 8.85 -10.34 -6.43
CA LYS A 109 8.25 -9.94 -7.71
C LYS A 109 6.81 -10.42 -7.85
N ASN A 110 6.53 -11.65 -7.44
CA ASN A 110 5.19 -12.22 -7.50
C ASN A 110 4.24 -11.49 -6.53
N LEU A 111 4.68 -11.22 -5.29
CA LEU A 111 3.88 -10.47 -4.31
C LEU A 111 3.53 -9.07 -4.82
N LEU A 112 4.50 -8.35 -5.37
CA LEU A 112 4.29 -7.01 -5.92
C LEU A 112 3.41 -7.01 -7.18
N THR A 113 3.53 -8.06 -8.01
CA THR A 113 2.64 -8.25 -9.16
C THR A 113 1.20 -8.48 -8.69
N THR A 114 1.00 -9.35 -7.70
CA THR A 114 -0.32 -9.60 -7.09
C THR A 114 -0.91 -8.34 -6.46
N LEU A 115 -0.07 -7.53 -5.81
CA LEU A 115 -0.48 -6.27 -5.22
C LEU A 115 -0.97 -5.28 -6.29
N ARG A 116 -0.16 -5.04 -7.33
CA ARG A 116 -0.39 -4.02 -8.37
C ARG A 116 -1.41 -4.44 -9.43
N GLU A 117 -1.41 -5.68 -9.88
CA GLU A 117 -2.22 -6.09 -11.04
C GLU A 117 -3.67 -6.39 -10.69
N HIS A 118 -4.00 -6.39 -9.40
CA HIS A 118 -5.35 -6.65 -8.91
C HIS A 118 -6.37 -5.63 -9.46
N SER A 119 -7.55 -6.12 -9.82
CA SER A 119 -8.62 -5.28 -10.38
C SER A 119 -9.12 -4.23 -9.39
N ASP A 120 -9.16 -4.55 -8.10
CA ASP A 120 -9.60 -3.60 -7.07
C ASP A 120 -8.57 -2.50 -6.82
N PHE A 121 -7.27 -2.81 -6.93
CA PHE A 121 -6.25 -1.77 -6.88
C PHE A 121 -6.32 -0.85 -8.11
N LYS A 122 -6.53 -1.42 -9.30
CA LYS A 122 -6.72 -0.63 -10.53
C LYS A 122 -7.93 0.31 -10.38
N TYR A 123 -9.03 -0.19 -9.82
CA TYR A 123 -10.20 0.62 -9.48
C TYR A 123 -9.84 1.73 -8.48
N LEU A 124 -9.15 1.40 -7.38
CA LEU A 124 -8.73 2.36 -6.35
C LEU A 124 -7.86 3.47 -6.93
N ASN A 125 -6.80 3.09 -7.64
CA ASN A 125 -5.86 4.01 -8.28
C ASN A 125 -6.57 4.95 -9.26
N ASP A 126 -7.47 4.41 -10.07
CA ASP A 126 -8.15 5.20 -11.08
C ASP A 126 -9.22 6.10 -10.48
N TYR A 127 -9.93 5.64 -9.44
CA TYR A 127 -10.85 6.48 -8.68
C TYR A 127 -10.13 7.63 -7.97
N VAL A 128 -9.02 7.36 -7.29
CA VAL A 128 -8.23 8.38 -6.58
C VAL A 128 -7.63 9.38 -7.56
N ASN A 129 -7.13 8.94 -8.70
CA ASN A 129 -6.60 9.84 -9.72
C ASN A 129 -7.70 10.64 -10.42
N TYR A 130 -8.84 10.01 -10.71
CA TYR A 130 -10.00 10.68 -11.31
C TYR A 130 -10.56 11.77 -10.38
N SER A 131 -10.68 11.48 -9.08
CA SER A 131 -11.14 12.44 -8.07
C SER A 131 -10.15 13.59 -7.79
N LYS A 132 -8.84 13.39 -8.00
CA LYS A 132 -7.82 14.45 -7.93
C LYS A 132 -7.91 15.48 -9.06
N HIS A 133 -8.28 15.06 -10.27
CA HIS A 133 -8.07 15.87 -11.48
C HIS A 133 -9.32 16.52 -12.07
N ARG A 134 -10.52 15.96 -11.89
CA ARG A 134 -11.67 16.43 -12.68
C ARG A 134 -12.96 16.73 -11.94
N HIS A 135 -13.29 16.12 -10.81
CA HIS A 135 -14.48 16.47 -10.04
C HIS A 135 -14.28 15.99 -8.60
N ILE A 136 -14.88 16.68 -7.62
CA ILE A 136 -15.08 16.07 -6.30
C ILE A 136 -16.08 14.92 -6.52
N VAL A 137 -15.59 13.74 -6.93
CA VAL A 137 -16.38 12.51 -7.02
C VAL A 137 -16.51 11.99 -5.61
N VAL A 138 -17.49 12.55 -4.92
CA VAL A 138 -17.80 12.18 -3.54
C VAL A 138 -18.59 10.87 -3.57
N PRO A 139 -18.29 9.89 -2.70
CA PRO A 139 -19.15 8.74 -2.49
C PRO A 139 -20.61 9.19 -2.32
N ILE A 140 -21.51 8.69 -3.17
CA ILE A 140 -22.92 9.03 -3.10
C ILE A 140 -23.58 8.12 -2.08
N PHE A 141 -24.25 8.75 -1.11
CA PHE A 141 -25.06 8.02 -0.17
C PHE A 141 -26.37 7.67 -0.87
N ASN A 142 -26.69 6.39 -0.98
CA ASN A 142 -27.93 5.95 -1.60
C ASN A 142 -28.87 5.40 -0.53
N PHE A 143 -30.06 6.01 -0.45
CA PHE A 143 -31.18 5.49 0.33
C PHE A 143 -31.94 4.49 -0.53
N GLY A 144 -31.71 3.20 -0.31
CA GLY A 144 -32.51 2.16 -0.94
C GLY A 144 -33.86 1.98 -0.24
N ILE A 145 -34.91 1.71 -1.02
CA ILE A 145 -36.17 1.14 -0.51
C ILE A 145 -35.85 -0.29 -0.02
N PRO A 146 -36.32 -0.72 1.17
CA PRO A 146 -36.14 -2.10 1.63
C PRO A 146 -36.53 -3.09 0.53
N ASN A 147 -35.61 -4.00 0.18
CA ASN A 147 -35.74 -5.06 -0.84
C ASN A 147 -35.57 -4.67 -2.33
N LYS A 148 -35.13 -3.45 -2.69
CA LYS A 148 -34.82 -3.13 -4.10
C LYS A 148 -33.51 -2.37 -4.36
N GLN A 149 -32.91 -1.75 -3.34
CA GLN A 149 -31.60 -1.13 -3.41
C GLN A 149 -30.85 -1.36 -2.10
N GLU A 150 -29.56 -1.65 -2.18
CA GLU A 150 -28.72 -1.79 -1.00
C GLU A 150 -28.55 -0.42 -0.33
N PHE A 151 -28.91 -0.36 0.95
CA PHE A 151 -28.70 0.81 1.79
C PHE A 151 -27.20 0.98 2.06
N GLY A 152 -26.63 2.15 1.78
CA GLY A 152 -25.22 2.44 2.08
C GLY A 152 -24.53 3.37 1.09
N PHE A 153 -23.26 3.67 1.38
CA PHE A 153 -22.42 4.44 0.46
C PHE A 153 -22.05 3.60 -0.75
N HIS A 154 -22.10 4.25 -1.91
CA HIS A 154 -21.65 3.67 -3.15
C HIS A 154 -20.70 4.64 -3.86
N PHE A 155 -19.70 4.07 -4.51
CA PHE A 155 -18.98 4.74 -5.57
C PHE A 155 -19.79 4.57 -6.85
N ASP A 156 -20.16 5.66 -7.51
CA ASP A 156 -20.83 5.58 -8.80
C ASP A 156 -19.90 5.00 -9.87
N ALA A 157 -20.53 4.45 -10.91
CA ALA A 157 -19.80 4.04 -12.09
C ALA A 157 -19.10 5.25 -12.72
N PHE A 158 -17.89 5.04 -13.23
CA PHE A 158 -17.11 6.10 -13.88
C PHE A 158 -16.32 5.52 -15.05
N CYS A 159 -15.98 6.40 -16.00
CA CYS A 159 -15.13 6.05 -17.13
C CYS A 159 -13.82 6.85 -17.02
N LYS A 160 -12.69 6.15 -17.13
CA LYS A 160 -11.36 6.78 -17.16
C LYS A 160 -10.55 6.14 -18.27
N ASP A 161 -9.98 6.95 -19.15
CA ASP A 161 -9.11 6.51 -20.25
C ASP A 161 -9.73 5.34 -21.07
N ASN A 162 -11.02 5.46 -21.41
CA ASN A 162 -11.84 4.45 -22.11
C ASN A 162 -12.04 3.12 -21.36
N THR A 163 -11.76 3.09 -20.06
CA THR A 163 -12.07 1.96 -19.19
C THR A 163 -13.28 2.29 -18.33
N ASP A 164 -14.31 1.46 -18.43
CA ASP A 164 -15.53 1.58 -17.63
C ASP A 164 -15.40 0.81 -16.32
N TYR A 165 -15.66 1.51 -15.21
CA TYR A 165 -15.66 0.93 -13.88
C TYR A 165 -17.08 0.86 -13.35
N PRO A 166 -17.53 -0.32 -12.88
CA PRO A 166 -18.88 -0.47 -12.36
C PRO A 166 -19.04 0.22 -11.02
N ARG A 167 -20.28 0.54 -10.67
CA ARG A 167 -20.65 0.99 -9.33
C ARG A 167 -20.25 -0.06 -8.28
N LYS A 168 -19.66 0.37 -7.17
CA LYS A 168 -19.28 -0.50 -6.04
C LYS A 168 -19.87 0.01 -4.74
N LYS A 169 -20.31 -0.90 -3.88
CA LYS A 169 -20.62 -0.59 -2.48
C LYS A 169 -19.32 -0.27 -1.75
N VAL A 170 -19.29 0.84 -1.02
CA VAL A 170 -18.07 1.32 -0.37
C VAL A 170 -17.59 0.33 0.69
N ASP A 171 -18.52 -0.21 1.48
CA ASP A 171 -18.22 -1.11 2.59
C ASP A 171 -17.43 -2.33 2.14
N ASP A 172 -17.99 -3.05 1.16
CA ASP A 172 -17.43 -4.30 0.66
C ASP A 172 -16.07 -4.01 0.01
N PHE A 173 -16.02 -3.01 -0.86
CA PHE A 173 -14.79 -2.65 -1.56
C PHE A 173 -13.64 -2.26 -0.62
N LEU A 174 -13.87 -1.34 0.32
CA LEU A 174 -12.80 -0.85 1.18
C LEU A 174 -12.34 -1.90 2.17
N SER A 175 -13.27 -2.70 2.72
CA SER A 175 -12.91 -3.79 3.64
C SER A 175 -12.07 -4.85 2.91
N ASP A 176 -12.52 -5.28 1.73
CA ASP A 176 -11.84 -6.33 0.97
C ASP A 176 -10.47 -5.86 0.49
N GLU A 177 -10.39 -4.64 -0.05
CA GLU A 177 -9.14 -4.09 -0.54
C GLU A 177 -8.15 -3.84 0.60
N PHE A 178 -8.60 -3.30 1.74
CA PHE A 178 -7.74 -3.16 2.92
C PHE A 178 -7.19 -4.50 3.39
N ASN A 179 -8.04 -5.51 3.58
CA ASN A 179 -7.58 -6.82 4.08
C ASN A 179 -6.57 -7.43 3.12
N ARG A 180 -6.80 -7.30 1.80
CA ARG A 180 -5.89 -7.80 0.76
C ARG A 180 -4.56 -7.07 0.78
N GLU A 181 -4.56 -5.75 0.75
CA GLU A 181 -3.33 -4.94 0.78
C GLU A 181 -2.55 -5.18 2.06
N PHE A 182 -3.23 -5.20 3.22
CA PHE A 182 -2.60 -5.41 4.53
C PHE A 182 -1.84 -6.73 4.61
N GLU A 183 -2.45 -7.83 4.16
CA GLU A 183 -1.80 -9.13 4.16
C GLU A 183 -0.65 -9.22 3.14
N LEU A 184 -0.79 -8.59 1.97
CA LEU A 184 0.29 -8.53 0.98
C LEU A 184 1.48 -7.70 1.48
N VAL A 185 1.23 -6.56 2.11
CA VAL A 185 2.30 -5.70 2.65
C VAL A 185 3.08 -6.43 3.73
N LYS A 186 2.42 -7.16 4.64
CA LYS A 186 3.12 -8.01 5.63
C LYS A 186 4.02 -9.08 4.97
N GLN A 187 3.52 -9.73 3.92
CA GLN A 187 4.31 -10.75 3.20
C GLN A 187 5.52 -10.11 2.51
N ILE A 188 5.34 -8.93 1.90
CA ILE A 188 6.42 -8.17 1.27
C ILE A 188 7.45 -7.74 2.32
N GLU A 189 7.02 -7.27 3.49
CA GLU A 189 7.93 -6.90 4.60
C GLU A 189 8.80 -8.08 5.03
N ASN A 190 8.19 -9.26 5.23
CA ASN A 190 8.94 -10.46 5.62
C ASN A 190 9.97 -10.86 4.55
N GLU A 191 9.62 -10.73 3.27
CA GLU A 191 10.55 -10.98 2.16
C GLU A 191 11.69 -9.95 2.14
N LEU A 192 11.40 -8.67 2.38
CA LEU A 192 12.42 -7.61 2.48
C LEU A 192 13.37 -7.84 3.66
N ILE A 193 12.85 -8.28 4.81
CA ILE A 193 13.66 -8.68 5.97
C ILE A 193 14.60 -9.82 5.59
N ALA A 194 14.09 -10.88 4.95
CA ALA A 194 14.91 -12.01 4.50
C ALA A 194 16.01 -11.60 3.50
N ILE A 195 15.71 -10.65 2.60
CA ILE A 195 16.71 -10.07 1.68
C ILE A 195 17.80 -9.34 2.46
N LEU A 196 17.44 -8.52 3.46
CA LEU A 196 18.40 -7.78 4.27
C LEU A 196 19.28 -8.71 5.14
N GLU A 197 18.70 -9.76 5.72
CA GLU A 197 19.47 -10.75 6.49
C GLU A 197 20.53 -11.45 5.63
N LYS A 198 20.16 -11.84 4.40
CA LYS A 198 21.10 -12.40 3.42
C LYS A 198 22.19 -11.40 3.07
N ARG A 199 21.83 -10.13 2.85
CA ARG A 199 22.78 -9.05 2.53
C ARG A 199 23.77 -8.82 3.68
N LEU A 200 23.27 -8.74 4.91
CA LEU A 200 24.08 -8.56 6.11
C LEU A 200 25.08 -9.71 6.29
N SER A 201 24.63 -10.95 6.10
CA SER A 201 25.47 -12.15 6.17
C SER A 201 26.62 -12.09 5.14
N SER A 202 26.35 -11.63 3.92
CA SER A 202 27.37 -11.44 2.89
C SER A 202 28.37 -10.34 3.25
N ILE A 203 27.91 -9.21 3.82
CA ILE A 203 28.78 -8.11 4.29
C ILE A 203 29.72 -8.62 5.40
N GLN A 204 29.20 -9.39 6.36
CA GLN A 204 29.99 -9.92 7.47
C GLN A 204 31.06 -10.92 7.00
N LYS A 205 30.71 -11.81 6.07
CA LYS A 205 31.67 -12.73 5.44
C LYS A 205 32.82 -11.98 4.76
N ASN A 206 32.50 -10.97 3.96
CA ASN A 206 33.52 -10.19 3.24
C ASN A 206 34.48 -9.45 4.19
N LYS A 207 33.99 -8.92 5.33
CA LYS A 207 34.83 -8.28 6.35
C LYS A 207 35.80 -9.27 7.00
N SER A 208 35.36 -10.52 7.24
CA SER A 208 36.23 -11.56 7.81
C SER A 208 37.33 -12.04 6.86
N THR A 209 37.14 -11.91 5.54
CA THR A 209 38.12 -12.31 4.53
C THR A 209 39.19 -11.24 4.29
N ILE A 210 38.89 -9.97 4.52
CA ILE A 210 39.82 -8.83 4.33
C ILE A 210 40.66 -8.57 5.61
N GLY A 211 40.24 -9.11 6.75
CA GLY A 211 40.92 -8.94 8.05
C GLY A 211 42.11 -9.86 8.33
N TYR A 212 42.75 -10.43 7.30
CA TYR A 212 43.98 -11.24 7.39
C TYR A 212 45.11 -10.63 6.57
#